data_AF-A0A7S1CSD1-F1
#
_entry.id   AF-A0A7S1CSD1-F1
#
_cell.length_a   1.000
_cell.length_b   1.000
_cell.length_c   1.000
_cell.angle_alpha   90.00
_cell.angle_beta   90.00
_cell.angle_gamma   90.00
#
_symmetry.space_group_name_H-M   'P 1'
#
loop_
_entity.id
_entity.type
_entity.pdbx_description
1 polymer ?
#
loop_
_entity_poly.entity_id
_entity_poly.type
_entity_poly.pdbx_seq_one_letter_code
_entity_poly.pdbx_strand_id
1 'polypeptide(L)'
;AKHKQSVSAILDAVDRMERLTSDDERSKSSVSSQGHSSTSDSFLSAKSSCLIVENSSDRSMLRQIAEKSGWKVVAVRGGDDAIRLLKMRNWGIVFIDNELPLFS
;
A
#
# COMPACT_ATOMS: atom_id res chain seq x y z
N ALA A 1 -26.82 0.38 -30.65
CA ALA A 1 -26.66 -0.91 -29.95
C ALA A 1 -25.34 -1.65 -30.27
N LYS A 2 -24.27 -0.98 -30.76
CA LYS A 2 -23.01 -1.63 -31.17
C LYS A 2 -21.84 -1.49 -30.18
N HIS A 3 -22.04 -0.82 -29.04
CA HIS A 3 -20.96 -0.50 -28.10
C HIS A 3 -20.84 -1.47 -26.91
N LYS A 4 -21.82 -2.36 -26.71
CA LYS A 4 -21.82 -3.30 -25.57
C LYS A 4 -21.13 -4.63 -25.87
N GLN A 5 -20.89 -4.95 -27.15
CA GLN A 5 -20.22 -6.21 -27.55
C GLN A 5 -18.70 -6.14 -27.45
N SER A 6 -18.08 -4.95 -27.53
CA SER A 6 -16.61 -4.83 -27.43
C SER A 6 -16.09 -5.06 -26.02
N VAL A 7 -16.84 -4.69 -24.99
CA VAL A 7 -16.35 -4.77 -23.60
C VAL A 7 -16.33 -6.22 -23.09
N SER A 8 -17.32 -7.04 -23.46
CA SER A 8 -17.33 -8.46 -23.07
C SER A 8 -16.20 -9.26 -23.73
N ALA A 9 -15.85 -8.93 -24.98
CA ALA A 9 -14.75 -9.57 -25.68
C ALA A 9 -13.37 -9.23 -25.05
N ILE A 10 -13.23 -8.00 -24.53
CA ILE A 10 -12.00 -7.58 -23.83
C ILE A 10 -11.87 -8.30 -22.49
N LEU A 11 -12.96 -8.43 -21.72
CA LEU A 11 -12.96 -9.12 -20.43
C LEU A 11 -12.67 -10.63 -20.59
N ASP A 12 -13.22 -11.28 -21.61
CA ASP A 12 -12.92 -12.69 -21.92
C ASP A 12 -11.47 -12.92 -22.38
N ALA A 13 -10.86 -11.92 -23.03
CA ALA A 13 -9.45 -11.98 -23.43
C ALA A 13 -8.50 -11.86 -22.24
N VAL A 14 -8.87 -11.08 -21.21
CA VAL A 14 -8.10 -10.95 -19.97
C VAL A 14 -8.11 -12.24 -19.16
N ASP A 15 -9.28 -12.90 -19.01
CA ASP A 15 -9.39 -14.19 -18.29
C ASP A 15 -8.63 -15.34 -19.00
N ARG A 16 -8.52 -15.27 -20.34
CA ARG A 16 -7.71 -16.22 -21.12
C ARG A 16 -6.21 -15.97 -21.01
N MET A 17 -5.79 -14.72 -20.87
CA MET A 17 -4.36 -14.37 -20.77
C MET A 17 -3.78 -14.75 -19.40
N GLU A 18 -4.61 -14.76 -18.34
CA GLU A 18 -4.21 -15.20 -17.00
C GLU A 18 -3.94 -16.71 -16.91
N ARG A 19 -4.50 -17.52 -17.82
CA ARG A 19 -4.26 -18.98 -17.89
C ARG A 19 -3.00 -19.38 -18.67
N LEU A 20 -2.33 -18.45 -19.36
CA LEU A 20 -1.20 -18.76 -20.25
C LEU A 20 0.17 -18.39 -19.68
N THR A 21 0.24 -17.87 -18.46
CA THR A 21 1.51 -17.60 -17.76
C THR A 21 1.93 -18.70 -16.79
N SER A 22 1.22 -19.85 -16.78
CA SER A 22 1.46 -20.94 -15.82
C SER A 22 2.26 -22.14 -16.33
N ASP A 23 2.77 -22.14 -17.57
CA ASP A 23 3.49 -23.31 -18.11
C ASP A 23 4.82 -22.93 -18.80
N ASP A 24 5.81 -22.58 -17.98
CA ASP A 24 7.23 -22.75 -18.33
C ASP A 24 8.00 -23.10 -17.04
N GLU A 25 7.99 -24.38 -16.66
CA GLU A 25 9.20 -25.22 -16.75
C GLU A 25 9.04 -26.54 -15.98
N ARG A 26 9.00 -27.62 -16.77
CA ARG A 26 9.91 -28.77 -16.66
C ARG A 26 9.55 -29.91 -15.69
N SER A 27 8.81 -30.89 -16.23
CA SER A 27 8.88 -32.28 -15.76
C SER A 27 10.07 -33.02 -16.40
N LYS A 28 11.20 -33.09 -15.67
CA LYS A 28 12.08 -34.28 -15.66
C LYS A 28 12.41 -34.63 -14.21
N SER A 29 11.64 -35.60 -13.73
CA SER A 29 11.95 -36.62 -12.72
C SER A 29 12.96 -36.34 -11.60
N SER A 30 12.40 -36.45 -10.39
CA SER A 30 12.96 -37.14 -9.22
C SER A 30 14.17 -36.53 -8.51
N VAL A 31 13.92 -35.61 -7.58
CA VAL A 31 14.53 -35.65 -6.24
C VAL A 31 13.56 -35.10 -5.18
N SER A 32 13.45 -35.85 -4.09
CA SER A 32 12.73 -35.70 -2.82
C SER A 32 12.03 -34.38 -2.44
N SER A 33 10.75 -34.54 -2.08
CA SER A 33 10.06 -33.99 -0.90
C SER A 33 10.45 -32.58 -0.42
N GLN A 34 9.49 -31.66 -0.49
CA GLN A 34 8.70 -31.22 0.69
C GLN A 34 8.15 -29.82 0.47
N GLY A 35 6.83 -29.69 0.57
CA GLY A 35 6.18 -28.45 0.98
C GLY A 35 6.04 -27.39 -0.09
N HIS A 36 4.84 -27.36 -0.67
CA HIS A 36 4.25 -26.17 -1.25
C HIS A 36 4.39 -24.99 -0.27
N SER A 37 5.24 -24.03 -0.59
CA SER A 37 5.07 -22.67 -0.10
C SER A 37 4.80 -21.79 -1.30
N SER A 38 3.58 -21.92 -1.82
CA SER A 38 2.87 -20.74 -2.26
C SER A 38 2.86 -19.82 -1.05
N THR A 39 3.83 -18.89 -0.99
CA THR A 39 3.74 -17.73 -0.10
C THR A 39 2.58 -16.91 -0.63
N SER A 40 1.40 -17.39 -0.28
CA SER A 40 0.16 -16.64 -0.26
C SER A 40 0.51 -15.27 0.28
N ASP A 41 0.18 -14.24 -0.51
CA ASP A 41 0.09 -12.84 -0.11
C ASP A 41 -0.71 -12.75 1.20
N SER A 42 0.00 -12.98 2.29
CA SER A 42 -0.51 -13.04 3.66
C SER A 42 0.31 -12.13 4.55
N PHE A 43 1.03 -11.18 3.94
CA PHE A 43 1.03 -9.85 4.50
C PHE A 43 -0.39 -9.33 4.34
N LEU A 44 -1.27 -9.68 5.28
CA LEU A 44 -2.32 -8.77 5.70
C LEU A 44 -1.58 -7.48 6.03
N SER A 45 -1.37 -6.64 5.01
CA SER A 45 -0.49 -5.47 5.04
C SER A 45 -0.96 -4.67 6.21
N ALA A 46 -0.22 -4.77 7.32
CA ALA A 46 -0.65 -4.27 8.60
C ALA A 46 -0.77 -2.78 8.40
N LYS A 47 -1.99 -2.28 8.15
CA LYS A 47 -2.25 -0.94 7.58
C LYS A 47 -1.23 0.06 8.12
N SER A 48 -0.23 0.36 7.31
CA SER A 48 0.98 1.00 7.79
C SER A 48 0.62 2.37 8.36
N SER A 49 1.20 2.68 9.52
CA SER A 49 0.91 3.95 10.21
C SER A 49 1.75 5.06 9.60
N CYS A 50 1.09 6.17 9.27
CA CYS A 50 1.69 7.37 8.69
C CYS A 50 1.52 8.54 9.67
N LEU A 51 2.62 9.22 10.01
CA LEU A 51 2.59 10.45 10.80
C LEU A 51 2.79 11.64 9.86
N ILE A 52 1.93 12.64 9.96
CA ILE A 52 2.06 13.91 9.24
C ILE A 52 2.21 15.02 10.27
N VAL A 53 3.24 15.84 10.13
CA VAL A 53 3.50 17.00 10.97
C VAL A 53 3.43 18.23 10.08
N GLU A 54 2.40 19.05 10.27
CA GLU A 54 2.15 20.25 9.46
C GLU A 54 1.44 21.32 10.30
N ASN A 55 1.81 22.59 10.16
CA ASN A 55 1.17 23.67 10.92
C ASN A 55 -0.20 24.09 10.33
N SER A 56 -0.62 23.50 9.22
CA SER A 56 -1.86 23.85 8.53
C SER A 56 -3.09 23.39 9.32
N SER A 57 -4.11 24.25 9.39
CA SER A 57 -5.39 23.96 10.05
C SER A 57 -6.34 23.11 9.20
N ASP A 58 -6.06 23.04 7.89
CA ASP A 58 -7.03 22.63 6.89
C ASP A 58 -6.68 21.29 6.27
N ARG A 59 -7.68 20.62 5.69
CA ARG A 59 -7.63 19.26 5.12
C ARG A 59 -6.47 19.08 4.13
N SER A 60 -5.31 18.74 4.65
CA SER A 60 -4.09 18.55 3.86
C SER A 60 -4.31 17.54 2.74
N MET A 61 -3.95 17.94 1.52
CA MET A 61 -4.01 17.07 0.36
C MET A 61 -3.17 15.80 0.60
N LEU A 62 -2.03 15.94 1.29
CA LEU A 62 -1.17 14.83 1.67
C LEU A 62 -1.92 13.82 2.56
N ARG A 63 -2.64 14.31 3.57
CA ARG A 63 -3.49 13.45 4.41
C ARG A 63 -4.52 12.69 3.58
N GLN A 64 -5.22 13.39 2.68
CA GLN A 64 -6.24 12.75 1.84
C GLN A 64 -5.64 11.69 0.91
N ILE A 65 -4.49 11.96 0.30
CA ILE A 65 -3.79 11.00 -0.57
C ILE A 65 -3.33 9.79 0.24
N ALA A 66 -2.74 10.00 1.41
CA ALA A 66 -2.24 8.93 2.27
C ALA A 66 -3.38 8.04 2.78
N GLU A 67 -4.49 8.62 3.23
CA GLU A 67 -5.69 7.88 3.63
C GLU A 67 -6.29 7.07 2.46
N LYS A 68 -6.41 7.68 1.27
CA LYS A 68 -6.87 6.99 0.05
C LYS A 68 -5.95 5.86 -0.39
N SER A 69 -4.66 5.97 -0.09
CA SER A 69 -3.65 4.94 -0.36
C SER A 69 -3.65 3.82 0.69
N GLY A 70 -4.57 3.84 1.66
CA GLY A 70 -4.75 2.78 2.66
C GLY A 70 -3.94 2.95 3.94
N TRP A 71 -3.26 4.08 4.13
CA TRP A 71 -2.47 4.35 5.32
C TRP A 71 -3.35 4.77 6.49
N LYS A 72 -2.96 4.37 7.70
CA LYS A 72 -3.53 4.91 8.95
C LYS A 72 -2.82 6.20 9.30
N VAL A 73 -3.42 7.33 8.91
CA VAL A 73 -2.82 8.66 9.06
C VAL A 73 -3.12 9.25 10.44
N VAL A 74 -2.09 9.80 11.08
CA VAL A 74 -2.18 10.64 12.28
C VAL A 74 -1.52 11.97 11.92
N ALA A 75 -2.24 13.07 12.09
CA ALA A 75 -1.74 14.41 11.81
C ALA A 75 -1.57 15.19 13.12
N VAL A 76 -0.45 15.90 13.27
CA VAL A 76 -0.14 16.76 14.42
C VAL A 76 0.40 18.11 13.94
N ARG A 77 0.18 19.17 14.74
CA ARG A 77 0.51 20.54 14.33
C ARG A 77 1.89 21.03 14.76
N GLY A 78 2.50 20.38 15.76
CA GLY A 78 3.73 20.84 16.39
C GLY A 78 4.77 19.75 16.52
N GLY A 79 6.03 20.17 16.62
CA GLY A 79 7.18 19.28 16.78
C GLY A 79 7.16 18.48 18.09
N ASP A 80 6.69 19.06 19.19
CA ASP A 80 6.67 18.39 20.49
C ASP A 80 5.77 17.16 20.49
N ASP A 81 4.56 17.29 19.94
CA ASP A 81 3.64 16.17 19.78
C ASP A 81 4.18 15.14 18.80
N ALA A 82 4.85 15.57 17.73
CA ALA A 82 5.50 14.67 16.79
C ALA A 82 6.60 13.84 17.48
N ILE A 83 7.50 14.48 18.23
CA ILE A 83 8.58 13.80 18.97
C ILE A 83 8.00 12.83 19.99
N ARG A 84 6.95 13.23 20.72
CA ARG A 84 6.25 12.34 21.66
C ARG A 84 5.70 11.11 20.95
N LEU A 85 5.03 11.29 19.82
CA LEU A 85 4.46 10.20 19.02
C LEU A 85 5.52 9.29 18.39
N LEU A 86 6.66 9.85 17.97
CA LEU A 86 7.80 9.09 17.45
C LEU A 86 8.45 8.22 18.53
N LYS A 87 8.48 8.68 19.79
CA LYS A 87 9.00 7.92 20.92
C LYS A 87 8.07 6.79 21.38
N MET A 88 6.75 6.92 21.18
CA MET A 88 5.76 5.98 21.70
C MET A 88 5.58 4.72 20.84
N ARG A 89 5.82 4.80 19.52
CA ARG A 89 5.63 3.67 18.61
C ARG A 89 6.43 3.83 17.32
N ASN A 90 6.61 2.71 16.62
CA ASN A 90 7.17 2.70 15.28
C ASN A 90 6.16 3.18 14.24
N TRP A 91 6.65 3.96 13.28
CA TRP A 91 5.89 4.48 12.16
C TRP A 91 6.46 3.90 10.86
N GLY A 92 5.59 3.63 9.89
CA GLY A 92 6.02 3.15 8.58
C GLY A 92 6.56 4.29 7.71
N ILE A 93 5.96 5.46 7.84
CA ILE A 93 6.40 6.69 7.17
C ILE A 93 6.05 7.90 8.02
N VAL A 94 6.89 8.93 7.92
CA VAL A 94 6.71 10.20 8.61
C VAL A 94 6.93 11.32 7.60
N PHE A 95 5.95 12.20 7.45
CA PHE A 95 6.04 13.44 6.69
C PHE A 95 6.13 14.60 7.66
N ILE A 96 7.15 15.44 7.50
CA ILE A 96 7.40 16.60 8.35
C ILE A 96 7.52 17.81 7.42
N ASP A 97 6.73 18.84 7.67
CA ASP A 97 6.84 20.12 6.98
C ASP A 97 8.17 20.81 7.38
N ASN A 98 8.96 21.23 6.40
CA ASN A 98 10.24 21.89 6.66
C ASN A 98 10.07 23.26 7.33
N GLU A 99 8.93 23.91 7.09
CA GLU A 99 8.61 25.23 7.64
C GLU A 99 7.89 25.12 8.99
N LEU A 100 7.98 23.97 9.67
CA LEU A 100 7.49 23.82 11.04
C LEU A 100 8.26 24.77 11.97
N PRO A 101 7.56 25.63 12.73
CA PRO A 101 8.21 26.45 13.74
C PRO A 101 8.88 25.54 14.78
N LEU A 102 10.18 25.77 15.01
CA LEU A 102 10.99 24.97 15.94
C LEU A 102 10.53 25.12 17.39
N PHE A 103 9.92 26.27 17.73
CA PHE A 103 9.45 26.62 19.06
C PHE A 103 8.17 27.44 18.94
N SER A 104 7.15 27.06 19.71
CA SER A 104 5.92 27.84 19.97
C SER A 104 5.91 28.31 21.41
#